data_AF-A0A660MGX5-F1
#
_entry.id   AF-A0A660MGX5-F1
#
_cell.length_a   1.000
_cell.length_b   1.000
_cell.length_c   1.000
_cell.angle_alpha   90.00
_cell.angle_beta   90.00
_cell.angle_gamma   90.00
#
_symmetry.space_group_name_H-M   'P 1'
#
loop_
_entity.id
_entity.type
_entity.pdbx_description
1 polymer ?
#
loop_
_entity_poly.entity_id
_entity_poly.type
_entity_poly.pdbx_seq_one_letter_code
_entity_poly.pdbx_strand_id
1 'polypeptide(L)'
;MIEPEQNTGTSVRFEVHLFLCALVLALFLLLAIILFAIPWAKNLQLNLFINFLWLLAIYKLIFFFAHYYNKNFGFSLQDGTIDEEDYRNGDAPLTHAQMYALVTIFCIYIFELFFIEAWLHKLQLVWRPFWADAIINWMRDNADTLSNNNKWGIITIIVGSDNPLKRVFPDGDAFLRSSFSNAALFFSFFRLVTFPVIVACYYKVLGNMIDGLGMDAINPGKINPRELGNHKHVLWCFFLTIPLIFMFIGATLMCTLFPLALNVLSMISVNAWLERFGLYFTCPIFIIFAMKMMYGWRQYAKSHY
;
A
#
# COMPACT_ATOMS: atom_id res chain seq x y z
N MET A 1 33.71 6.32 46.96
CA MET A 1 32.46 5.58 46.67
C MET A 1 32.05 6.01 45.28
N ILE A 2 32.35 5.18 44.29
CA ILE A 2 31.97 5.43 42.90
C ILE A 2 30.59 4.76 42.79
N GLU A 3 29.55 5.57 42.60
CA GLU A 3 28.24 5.03 42.24
C GLU A 3 28.38 4.29 40.91
N PRO A 4 27.83 3.07 40.79
CA PRO A 4 27.82 2.39 39.51
C PRO A 4 26.89 3.16 38.56
N GLU A 5 27.41 3.52 37.39
CA GLU A 5 26.62 3.95 36.25
C GLU A 5 25.45 2.97 36.08
N GLN A 6 24.23 3.47 36.28
CA GLN A 6 23.03 2.78 35.86
C GLN A 6 23.19 2.55 34.37
N ASN A 7 23.36 1.27 34.03
CA ASN A 7 23.36 0.73 32.69
C ASN A 7 22.06 1.21 32.01
N THR A 8 22.15 2.30 31.25
CA THR A 8 21.05 2.80 30.42
C THR A 8 20.78 1.70 29.41
N GLY A 9 19.73 0.93 29.68
CA GLY A 9 19.27 -0.11 28.77
C GLY A 9 19.22 0.47 27.37
N THR A 10 19.94 -0.14 26.44
CA THR A 10 19.94 0.25 25.03
C THR A 10 18.51 0.14 24.51
N SER A 11 17.77 1.24 24.56
CA SER A 11 16.54 1.39 23.81
C SER A 11 16.92 1.17 22.34
N VAL A 12 16.34 0.12 21.74
CA VAL A 12 16.54 -0.17 20.33
C VAL A 12 15.61 0.78 19.58
N ARG A 13 16.19 1.65 18.74
CA ARG A 13 15.44 2.66 17.97
C ARG A 13 14.29 2.04 17.18
N PHE A 14 13.20 2.79 17.06
CA PHE A 14 12.00 2.50 16.27
C PHE A 14 12.33 1.90 14.90
N GLU A 15 13.27 2.50 14.18
CA GLU A 15 13.70 2.11 12.84
C GLU A 15 14.24 0.67 12.79
N VAL A 16 14.97 0.26 13.82
CA VAL A 16 15.53 -1.09 13.92
C VAL A 16 14.41 -2.10 14.13
N HIS A 17 13.45 -1.80 15.01
CA HIS A 17 12.27 -2.64 15.22
C HIS A 17 11.41 -2.75 13.95
N LEU A 18 11.18 -1.64 13.26
CA LEU A 18 10.46 -1.60 11.98
C LEU A 18 11.19 -2.43 10.93
N PHE A 19 12.50 -2.27 10.78
CA PHE A 19 13.30 -3.04 9.84
C PHE A 19 13.25 -4.55 10.15
N LEU A 20 13.47 -4.95 11.39
CA LEU A 20 13.44 -6.36 11.80
C LEU A 20 12.06 -6.98 11.58
N CYS A 21 10.98 -6.27 11.96
CA CYS A 21 9.62 -6.76 11.72
C CYS A 21 9.32 -6.87 10.22
N ALA A 22 9.68 -5.86 9.43
CA ALA A 22 9.51 -5.89 7.98
C ALA A 22 10.31 -7.03 7.33
N LEU A 23 11.52 -7.32 7.83
CA LEU A 23 12.34 -8.44 7.37
C LEU A 23 11.66 -9.78 7.64
N VAL A 24 11.16 -10.01 8.86
CA VAL A 24 10.42 -11.23 9.21
C VAL A 24 9.18 -11.38 8.34
N LEU A 25 8.44 -10.30 8.10
CA LEU A 25 7.27 -10.31 7.22
C LEU A 25 7.64 -10.54 5.75
N ALA A 26 8.80 -10.05 5.29
CA ALA A 26 9.33 -10.37 3.98
C ALA A 26 9.70 -11.84 3.83
N LEU A 27 10.16 -12.51 4.90
CA LEU A 27 10.36 -13.96 4.90
C LEU A 27 9.03 -14.71 4.76
N PHE A 28 7.95 -14.25 5.40
CA PHE A 28 6.61 -14.81 5.18
C PHE A 28 6.10 -14.57 3.75
N LEU A 29 6.41 -13.41 3.16
CA LEU A 29 6.10 -13.13 1.76
C LEU A 29 6.83 -14.09 0.83
N LEU A 30 8.13 -14.33 1.06
CA LEU A 30 8.92 -15.32 0.31
C LEU A 30 8.36 -16.73 0.47
N LEU A 31 8.00 -17.12 1.70
CA LEU A 31 7.36 -18.41 1.98
C LEU A 31 6.05 -18.55 1.19
N ALA A 32 5.24 -17.49 1.11
CA ALA A 32 3.99 -17.49 0.34
C ALA A 32 4.24 -17.71 -1.17
N ILE A 33 5.25 -17.04 -1.75
CA ILE A 33 5.64 -17.26 -3.16
C ILE A 33 5.96 -18.75 -3.40
N ILE A 34 6.76 -19.35 -2.53
CA ILE A 34 7.16 -20.75 -2.65
C ILE A 34 5.96 -21.68 -2.51
N LEU A 35 5.12 -21.48 -1.48
CA LEU A 35 3.98 -22.36 -1.20
C LEU A 35 2.91 -22.30 -2.30
N PHE A 36 2.63 -21.11 -2.84
CA PHE A 36 1.59 -20.94 -3.87
C PHE A 36 2.01 -21.47 -5.24
N ALA A 37 3.31 -21.49 -5.53
CA ALA A 37 3.84 -22.07 -6.76
C ALA A 37 3.74 -23.61 -6.82
N ILE A 38 3.53 -24.29 -5.67
CA ILE A 38 3.47 -25.74 -5.61
C ILE A 38 2.11 -26.24 -6.15
N PRO A 39 2.09 -27.15 -7.15
CA PRO A 39 0.86 -27.76 -7.65
C PRO A 39 0.43 -28.93 -6.74
N TRP A 40 -0.10 -28.60 -5.56
CA TRP A 40 -0.57 -29.55 -4.54
C TRP A 40 -1.58 -30.58 -5.07
N ALA A 41 -2.36 -30.24 -6.11
CA ALA A 41 -3.29 -31.17 -6.76
C ALA A 41 -3.33 -30.97 -8.28
N LYS A 42 -3.58 -32.07 -9.02
CA LYS A 42 -3.82 -32.02 -10.48
C LYS A 42 -5.12 -31.31 -10.84
N ASN A 43 -6.15 -31.45 -10.00
CA ASN A 43 -7.42 -30.73 -10.18
C ASN A 43 -7.23 -29.27 -9.77
N LEU A 44 -7.50 -28.34 -10.68
CA LEU A 44 -7.27 -26.91 -10.46
C LEU A 44 -8.09 -26.34 -9.30
N GLN A 45 -9.36 -26.73 -9.15
CA GLN A 45 -10.21 -26.22 -8.06
C GLN A 45 -9.76 -26.75 -6.70
N LEU A 46 -9.35 -28.02 -6.63
CA LEU A 46 -8.76 -28.59 -5.42
C LEU A 46 -7.42 -27.93 -5.09
N ASN A 47 -6.59 -27.64 -6.10
CA ASN A 47 -5.33 -26.93 -5.92
C ASN A 47 -5.54 -25.51 -5.38
N LEU A 48 -6.53 -24.79 -5.92
CA LEU A 48 -6.94 -23.48 -5.41
C LEU A 48 -7.40 -23.57 -3.95
N PHE A 49 -8.22 -24.57 -3.60
CA PHE A 49 -8.68 -24.77 -2.24
C PHE A 49 -7.53 -25.03 -1.26
N ILE A 50 -6.57 -25.89 -1.60
CA ILE A 50 -5.39 -26.16 -0.77
C ILE A 50 -4.55 -24.89 -0.59
N ASN A 51 -4.31 -24.14 -1.66
CA ASN A 51 -3.60 -22.87 -1.57
C ASN A 51 -4.33 -21.83 -0.73
N PHE A 52 -5.67 -21.84 -0.75
CA PHE A 52 -6.47 -20.99 0.13
C PHE A 52 -6.30 -21.37 1.61
N LEU A 53 -6.18 -22.65 1.93
CA LEU A 53 -5.84 -23.09 3.30
C LEU A 53 -4.44 -22.60 3.71
N TRP A 54 -3.46 -22.66 2.80
CA TRP A 54 -2.13 -22.11 3.05
C TRP A 54 -2.15 -20.60 3.28
N LEU A 55 -2.93 -19.85 2.51
CA LEU A 55 -3.15 -18.42 2.71
C LEU A 55 -3.64 -18.13 4.12
N LEU A 56 -4.67 -18.85 4.58
CA LEU A 56 -5.22 -18.70 5.94
C LEU A 56 -4.19 -19.08 7.02
N ALA A 57 -3.41 -20.14 6.80
CA ALA A 57 -2.37 -20.56 7.72
C ALA A 57 -1.28 -19.49 7.86
N ILE A 58 -0.81 -18.92 6.75
CA ILE A 58 0.17 -17.83 6.73
C ILE A 58 -0.39 -16.60 7.45
N TYR A 59 -1.64 -16.21 7.17
CA TYR A 59 -2.27 -15.08 7.88
C TYR A 59 -2.30 -15.30 9.38
N LYS A 60 -2.73 -16.49 9.81
CA LYS A 60 -2.74 -16.83 11.24
C LYS A 60 -1.35 -16.73 11.86
N LEU A 61 -0.31 -17.20 11.17
CA LEU A 61 1.08 -17.10 11.64
C LEU A 61 1.56 -15.66 11.73
N ILE A 62 1.24 -14.82 10.74
CA ILE A 62 1.61 -13.40 10.75
C ILE A 62 0.89 -12.65 11.87
N PHE A 63 -0.41 -12.88 12.06
CA PHE A 63 -1.16 -12.26 13.16
C PHE A 63 -0.68 -12.77 14.52
N PHE A 64 -0.32 -14.06 14.62
CA PHE A 64 0.32 -14.61 15.82
C PHE A 64 1.67 -13.95 16.09
N PHE A 65 2.49 -13.75 15.06
CA PHE A 65 3.76 -13.02 15.16
C PHE A 65 3.55 -11.59 15.64
N ALA A 66 2.58 -10.85 15.07
CA ALA A 66 2.25 -9.51 15.57
C ALA A 66 1.79 -9.52 17.02
N HIS A 67 0.94 -10.47 17.41
CA HIS A 67 0.51 -10.59 18.80
C HIS A 67 1.69 -10.92 19.74
N TYR A 68 2.56 -11.84 19.34
CA TYR A 68 3.75 -12.22 20.10
C TYR A 68 4.74 -11.05 20.23
N TYR A 69 5.03 -10.37 19.12
CA TYR A 69 5.86 -9.17 19.12
C TYR A 69 5.25 -8.13 20.07
N ASN A 70 3.96 -7.86 19.92
CA ASN A 70 3.28 -6.87 20.73
C ASN A 70 3.29 -7.20 22.23
N LYS A 71 3.19 -8.48 22.59
CA LYS A 71 3.24 -8.93 23.97
C LYS A 71 4.62 -8.78 24.62
N ASN A 72 5.70 -8.96 23.85
CA ASN A 72 7.06 -8.97 24.37
C ASN A 72 7.81 -7.65 24.18
N PHE A 73 7.45 -6.88 23.15
CA PHE A 73 8.16 -5.69 22.69
C PHE A 73 7.22 -4.53 22.31
N GLY A 74 5.93 -4.80 22.08
CA GLY A 74 4.99 -3.78 21.64
C GLY A 74 4.65 -2.80 22.75
N PHE A 75 4.49 -1.56 22.34
CA PHE A 75 4.14 -0.47 23.24
C PHE A 75 2.71 0.02 23.01
N SER A 76 2.02 0.33 24.11
CA SER A 76 0.75 1.03 24.09
C SER A 76 0.96 2.48 24.52
N LEU A 77 0.63 3.44 23.65
CA LEU A 77 0.62 4.86 23.99
C LEU A 77 -0.34 5.18 25.16
N GLN A 78 -1.27 4.28 25.52
CA GLN A 78 -2.13 4.45 26.68
C GLN A 78 -1.45 4.13 28.02
N ASP A 79 -0.31 3.41 28.03
CA ASP A 79 0.29 2.92 29.29
C ASP A 79 1.16 3.98 30.00
N GLY A 80 1.37 5.15 29.41
CA GLY A 80 1.97 6.33 30.08
C GLY A 80 3.42 6.17 30.57
N THR A 81 4.11 5.09 30.16
CA THR A 81 5.44 4.72 30.67
C THR A 81 6.62 5.30 29.88
N ILE A 82 6.37 5.92 28.73
CA ILE A 82 7.39 6.58 27.89
C ILE A 82 6.85 7.94 27.47
N ASP A 83 7.68 8.99 27.56
CA ASP A 83 7.31 10.36 27.23
C ASP A 83 6.96 10.49 25.73
N GLU A 84 5.98 11.32 25.36
CA GLU A 84 5.63 11.52 23.94
C GLU A 84 6.82 12.04 23.12
N GLU A 85 7.78 12.70 23.77
CA GLU A 85 9.04 13.13 23.19
C GLU A 85 9.93 11.95 22.75
N ASP A 86 10.07 10.89 23.55
CA ASP A 86 10.87 9.71 23.18
C ASP A 86 10.26 8.96 21.99
N TYR A 87 8.92 8.92 21.92
CA TYR A 87 8.20 8.37 20.78
C TYR A 87 8.38 9.23 19.51
N ARG A 88 8.38 10.57 19.65
CA ARG A 88 8.68 11.49 18.54
C ARG A 88 10.14 11.43 18.09
N ASN A 89 11.06 11.19 19.02
CA ASN A 89 12.50 11.07 18.75
C ASN A 89 12.88 9.71 18.14
N GLY A 90 11.95 8.75 18.12
CA GLY A 90 12.16 7.43 17.49
C GLY A 90 12.90 6.44 18.39
N ASP A 91 12.93 6.68 19.70
CA ASP A 91 13.60 5.84 20.70
C ASP A 91 12.64 4.81 21.35
N ALA A 92 11.43 4.69 20.80
CA ALA A 92 10.41 3.74 21.25
C ALA A 92 10.18 2.60 20.23
N PRO A 93 9.80 1.39 20.68
CA PRO A 93 9.44 0.30 19.79
C PRO A 93 8.11 0.57 19.05
N LEU A 94 7.76 -0.32 18.12
CA LEU A 94 6.50 -0.20 17.37
C LEU A 94 5.29 -0.25 18.30
N THR A 95 4.35 0.66 18.08
CA THR A 95 3.05 0.58 18.75
C THR A 95 2.24 -0.61 18.24
N HIS A 96 1.27 -1.07 19.05
CA HIS A 96 0.32 -2.10 18.61
C HIS A 96 -0.33 -1.77 17.27
N ALA A 97 -0.76 -0.52 17.10
CA ALA A 97 -1.42 -0.06 15.88
C ALA A 97 -0.48 -0.09 14.67
N GLN A 98 0.78 0.31 14.84
CA GLN A 98 1.79 0.25 13.78
C GLN A 98 2.10 -1.20 13.39
N MET A 99 2.22 -2.10 14.37
CA MET A 99 2.48 -3.51 14.09
C MET A 99 1.34 -4.17 13.31
N TYR A 100 0.09 -3.94 13.71
CA TYR A 100 -1.08 -4.47 12.97
C TYR A 100 -1.25 -3.81 11.60
N ALA A 101 -0.93 -2.52 11.46
CA ALA A 101 -0.91 -1.86 10.16
C ALA A 101 0.14 -2.48 9.22
N LEU A 102 1.33 -2.76 9.74
CA LEU A 102 2.39 -3.42 8.98
C LEU A 102 1.98 -4.84 8.55
N VAL A 103 1.42 -5.63 9.47
CA VAL A 103 0.88 -6.96 9.13
C VAL A 103 -0.21 -6.88 8.06
N THR A 104 -1.11 -5.90 8.15
CA THR A 104 -2.19 -5.73 7.18
C THR A 104 -1.65 -5.49 5.76
N ILE A 105 -0.62 -4.67 5.62
CA ILE A 105 0.07 -4.43 4.33
C ILE A 105 0.58 -5.75 3.75
N PHE A 106 1.29 -6.55 4.55
CA PHE A 106 1.84 -7.83 4.08
C PHE A 106 0.75 -8.86 3.79
N CYS A 107 -0.35 -8.88 4.55
CA CYS A 107 -1.50 -9.73 4.23
C CYS A 107 -2.07 -9.40 2.85
N ILE A 108 -2.17 -8.12 2.50
CA ILE A 108 -2.63 -7.68 1.17
C ILE A 108 -1.64 -8.15 0.08
N TYR A 109 -0.33 -7.98 0.28
CA TYR A 109 0.65 -8.47 -0.69
C TYR A 109 0.61 -9.99 -0.88
N ILE A 110 0.47 -10.74 0.21
CA ILE A 110 0.32 -12.21 0.17
C ILE A 110 -0.98 -12.61 -0.55
N PHE A 111 -2.06 -11.85 -0.38
CA PHE A 111 -3.31 -12.08 -1.13
C PHE A 111 -3.09 -11.90 -2.64
N GLU A 112 -2.38 -10.84 -3.05
CA GLU A 112 -2.10 -10.62 -4.47
C GLU A 112 -1.28 -11.76 -5.07
N LEU A 113 -0.29 -12.28 -4.33
CA LEU A 113 0.50 -13.45 -4.76
C LEU A 113 -0.36 -14.71 -4.86
N PHE A 114 -1.23 -14.96 -3.88
CA PHE A 114 -2.21 -16.04 -3.93
C PHE A 114 -3.11 -15.92 -5.16
N PHE A 115 -3.57 -14.71 -5.47
CA PHE A 115 -4.39 -14.45 -6.64
C PHE A 115 -3.64 -14.84 -7.92
N ILE A 116 -2.39 -14.40 -8.07
CA ILE A 116 -1.57 -14.60 -9.27
C ILE A 116 -1.20 -16.08 -9.47
N GLU A 117 -0.74 -16.75 -8.42
CA GLU A 117 -0.18 -18.11 -8.52
C GLU A 117 -1.25 -19.21 -8.39
N ALA A 118 -2.26 -19.01 -7.54
CA ALA A 118 -3.23 -20.07 -7.22
C ALA A 118 -4.61 -19.85 -7.85
N TRP A 119 -5.10 -18.61 -7.90
CA TRP A 119 -6.44 -18.31 -8.44
C TRP A 119 -6.44 -18.17 -9.96
N LEU A 120 -5.29 -17.91 -10.57
CA LEU A 120 -5.15 -17.87 -12.01
C LEU A 120 -4.51 -19.14 -12.56
N HIS A 121 -5.06 -19.61 -13.66
CA HIS A 121 -4.43 -20.63 -14.49
C HIS A 121 -4.49 -20.19 -15.94
N LYS A 122 -3.34 -20.08 -16.61
CA LYS A 122 -3.24 -19.53 -17.98
C LYS A 122 -3.96 -18.19 -18.12
N LEU A 123 -3.78 -17.31 -17.12
CA LEU A 123 -4.38 -15.98 -17.03
C LEU A 123 -5.93 -15.97 -16.97
N GLN A 124 -6.56 -17.10 -16.64
CA GLN A 124 -8.00 -17.20 -16.43
C GLN A 124 -8.29 -17.60 -14.99
N LEU A 125 -9.42 -17.13 -14.45
CA LEU A 125 -9.85 -17.50 -13.11
C LEU A 125 -10.19 -18.99 -13.05
N VAL A 126 -9.53 -19.72 -12.14
CA VAL A 126 -9.77 -21.14 -11.88
C VAL A 126 -11.18 -21.38 -11.32
N TRP A 127 -11.64 -20.47 -10.48
CA TRP A 127 -12.95 -20.53 -9.84
C TRP A 127 -13.64 -19.18 -9.89
N ARG A 128 -14.91 -19.19 -10.32
CA ARG A 128 -15.76 -18.01 -10.51
C ARG A 128 -17.11 -18.24 -9.84
N PRO A 129 -17.24 -17.91 -8.54
CA PRO A 129 -18.53 -17.90 -7.87
C PRO A 129 -19.39 -16.71 -8.33
N PHE A 130 -20.69 -16.79 -8.08
CA PHE A 130 -21.66 -15.77 -8.50
C PHE A 130 -21.28 -14.34 -8.06
N TRP A 131 -20.70 -14.18 -6.88
CA TRP A 131 -20.29 -12.88 -6.35
C TRP A 131 -19.07 -12.32 -7.09
N ALA A 132 -18.15 -13.17 -7.55
CA ALA A 132 -17.00 -12.74 -8.34
C ALA A 132 -17.48 -12.26 -9.71
N ASP A 133 -18.45 -12.96 -10.31
CA ASP A 133 -19.07 -12.54 -11.56
C ASP A 133 -19.84 -11.22 -11.41
N ALA A 134 -20.54 -11.01 -10.30
CA ALA A 134 -21.20 -9.74 -10.01
C ALA A 134 -20.20 -8.57 -9.94
N ILE A 135 -19.05 -8.77 -9.28
CA ILE A 135 -17.97 -7.77 -9.23
C ILE A 135 -17.39 -7.50 -10.63
N ILE A 136 -17.10 -8.56 -11.39
CA ILE A 136 -16.55 -8.43 -12.75
C ILE A 136 -17.50 -7.66 -13.65
N ASN A 137 -18.81 -7.96 -13.58
CA ASN A 137 -19.82 -7.26 -14.37
C ASN A 137 -19.92 -5.79 -13.94
N TRP A 138 -19.95 -5.50 -12.63
CA TRP A 138 -19.92 -4.13 -12.13
C TRP A 138 -18.69 -3.36 -12.62
N MET A 139 -17.51 -3.97 -12.55
CA MET A 139 -16.26 -3.38 -13.05
C MET A 139 -16.30 -3.13 -14.56
N ARG A 140 -16.88 -4.06 -15.33
CA ARG A 140 -17.04 -3.93 -16.79
C ARG A 140 -18.02 -2.82 -17.16
N ASP A 141 -19.14 -2.70 -16.44
CA ASP A 141 -20.16 -1.68 -16.70
C ASP A 141 -19.67 -0.27 -16.38
N ASN A 142 -18.73 -0.16 -15.43
CA ASN A 142 -18.07 1.08 -15.03
C ASN A 142 -16.71 1.30 -15.73
N ALA A 143 -16.32 0.41 -16.64
CA ALA A 143 -15.14 0.56 -17.46
C ALA A 143 -15.46 1.41 -18.68
N ASP A 144 -14.63 2.43 -18.91
CA ASP A 144 -14.70 3.24 -20.12
C ASP A 144 -13.50 2.95 -21.02
N THR A 145 -13.78 2.62 -22.27
CA THR A 145 -12.79 2.52 -23.33
C THR A 145 -12.78 3.89 -24.01
N LEU A 146 -11.60 4.52 -24.12
CA LEU A 146 -11.43 5.85 -24.74
C LEU A 146 -11.99 5.99 -26.18
N SER A 147 -12.50 4.91 -26.79
CA SER A 147 -13.29 4.91 -28.03
C SER A 147 -14.71 5.47 -27.86
N ASN A 148 -15.27 5.46 -26.65
CA ASN A 148 -16.62 5.93 -26.33
C ASN A 148 -16.57 7.38 -25.81
N ASN A 149 -16.75 8.35 -26.73
CA ASN A 149 -16.67 9.78 -26.46
C ASN A 149 -17.64 10.37 -25.39
N ASN A 150 -18.50 9.57 -24.75
CA ASN A 150 -19.62 10.08 -23.93
C ASN A 150 -19.78 9.43 -22.54
N LYS A 151 -18.84 8.61 -22.05
CA LYS A 151 -18.96 8.00 -20.71
C LYS A 151 -17.72 8.26 -19.87
N TRP A 152 -17.85 8.97 -18.76
CA TRP A 152 -16.82 9.01 -17.74
C TRP A 152 -16.98 7.77 -16.85
N GLY A 153 -16.32 6.67 -17.21
CA GLY A 153 -16.26 5.48 -16.37
C GLY A 153 -15.38 5.70 -15.14
N ILE A 154 -15.64 4.95 -14.06
CA ILE A 154 -14.79 4.96 -12.85
C ILE A 154 -13.40 4.37 -13.18
N ILE A 155 -13.33 3.51 -14.20
CA ILE A 155 -12.09 2.86 -14.64
C ILE A 155 -11.89 3.14 -16.11
N THR A 156 -10.82 3.85 -16.47
CA THR A 156 -10.49 4.06 -17.87
C THR A 156 -9.53 2.96 -18.37
N ILE A 157 -9.93 2.29 -19.45
CA ILE A 157 -9.14 1.30 -20.15
C ILE A 157 -8.41 1.98 -21.30
N ILE A 158 -7.14 2.32 -21.07
CA ILE A 158 -6.28 2.89 -22.10
C ILE A 158 -5.46 1.78 -22.76
N VAL A 159 -5.93 1.26 -23.89
CA VAL A 159 -5.10 0.45 -24.81
C VAL A 159 -4.40 1.40 -25.79
N GLY A 160 -3.45 2.17 -25.27
CA GLY A 160 -2.63 3.11 -26.06
C GLY A 160 -1.52 2.42 -26.86
N SER A 161 -0.87 3.15 -27.79
CA SER A 161 0.27 2.65 -28.60
C SER A 161 1.38 1.99 -27.78
N ASP A 162 1.60 2.51 -26.58
CA ASP A 162 2.74 2.14 -25.73
C ASP A 162 2.35 1.06 -24.71
N ASN A 163 1.09 0.64 -24.69
CA ASN A 163 0.60 -0.41 -23.80
C ASN A 163 0.94 -1.79 -24.39
N PRO A 164 1.62 -2.70 -23.65
CA PRO A 164 1.89 -4.06 -24.11
C PRO A 164 0.62 -4.82 -24.52
N LEU A 165 -0.55 -4.45 -23.98
CA LEU A 165 -1.83 -5.04 -24.34
C LEU A 165 -2.25 -4.76 -25.79
N LYS A 166 -1.77 -3.67 -26.40
CA LYS A 166 -2.04 -3.37 -27.82
C LYS A 166 -1.40 -4.37 -28.77
N ARG A 167 -0.34 -5.06 -28.33
CA ARG A 167 0.29 -6.14 -29.10
C ARG A 167 -0.59 -7.40 -29.18
N VAL A 168 -1.57 -7.53 -28.27
CA VAL A 168 -2.42 -8.72 -28.13
C VAL A 168 -3.86 -8.41 -28.51
N PHE A 169 -4.35 -7.20 -28.19
CA PHE A 169 -5.72 -6.77 -28.46
C PHE A 169 -5.72 -5.50 -29.33
N PRO A 170 -6.54 -5.45 -30.38
CA PRO A 170 -6.59 -4.31 -31.29
C PRO A 170 -7.14 -3.03 -30.63
N ASP A 171 -8.09 -3.17 -29.70
CA ASP A 171 -8.71 -2.08 -28.95
C ASP A 171 -9.13 -2.52 -27.54
N GLY A 172 -9.58 -1.56 -26.72
CA GLY A 172 -10.07 -1.81 -25.36
C GLY A 172 -11.34 -2.66 -25.30
N ASP A 173 -12.20 -2.57 -26.32
CA ASP A 173 -13.46 -3.32 -26.39
C ASP A 173 -13.22 -4.81 -26.72
N ALA A 174 -12.21 -5.12 -27.52
CA ALA A 174 -11.72 -6.47 -27.77
C ALA A 174 -11.08 -7.06 -26.52
N PHE A 175 -10.32 -6.25 -25.77
CA PHE A 175 -9.82 -6.68 -24.45
C PHE A 175 -10.97 -7.03 -23.52
N LEU A 176 -11.97 -6.14 -23.35
CA LEU A 176 -13.11 -6.33 -22.42
C LEU A 176 -13.95 -7.58 -22.68
N ARG A 177 -13.99 -8.03 -23.93
CA ARG A 177 -14.68 -9.26 -24.36
C ARG A 177 -13.89 -10.55 -24.13
N SER A 178 -12.60 -10.45 -23.79
CA SER A 178 -11.74 -11.61 -23.59
C SER A 178 -11.97 -12.30 -22.24
N SER A 179 -11.66 -13.60 -22.17
CA SER A 179 -11.68 -14.35 -20.90
C SER A 179 -10.67 -13.81 -19.90
N PHE A 180 -9.53 -13.30 -20.38
CA PHE A 180 -8.48 -12.66 -19.59
C PHE A 180 -8.95 -11.38 -18.90
N SER A 181 -9.81 -10.59 -19.57
CA SER A 181 -10.37 -9.37 -18.98
C SER A 181 -11.13 -9.63 -17.69
N ASN A 182 -11.81 -10.78 -17.56
CA ASN A 182 -12.50 -11.15 -16.31
C ASN A 182 -11.52 -11.19 -15.12
N ALA A 183 -10.37 -11.85 -15.30
CA ALA A 183 -9.33 -11.93 -14.27
C ALA A 183 -8.75 -10.55 -13.95
N ALA A 184 -8.46 -9.77 -14.99
CA ALA A 184 -7.87 -8.44 -14.86
C ALA A 184 -8.78 -7.42 -14.15
N LEU A 185 -10.07 -7.42 -14.49
CA LEU A 185 -11.07 -6.57 -13.85
C LEU A 185 -11.23 -6.98 -12.38
N PHE A 186 -11.29 -8.28 -12.10
CA PHE A 186 -11.42 -8.76 -10.73
C PHE A 186 -10.20 -8.43 -9.86
N PHE A 187 -8.99 -8.61 -10.38
CA PHE A 187 -7.76 -8.21 -9.71
C PHE A 187 -7.70 -6.70 -9.47
N SER A 188 -8.10 -5.91 -10.48
CA SER A 188 -8.14 -4.46 -10.36
C SER A 188 -9.14 -3.97 -9.34
N PHE A 189 -10.25 -4.69 -9.15
CA PHE A 189 -11.22 -4.39 -8.10
C PHE A 189 -10.61 -4.56 -6.71
N PHE A 190 -9.91 -5.68 -6.47
CA PHE A 190 -9.22 -5.87 -5.19
C PHE A 190 -8.23 -4.75 -4.92
N ARG A 191 -7.41 -4.38 -5.91
CA ARG A 191 -6.47 -3.26 -5.77
C ARG A 191 -7.16 -1.92 -5.53
N LEU A 192 -8.30 -1.66 -6.17
CA LEU A 192 -9.09 -0.45 -5.95
C LEU A 192 -9.55 -0.34 -4.48
N VAL A 193 -9.95 -1.46 -3.89
CA VAL A 193 -10.42 -1.51 -2.49
C VAL A 193 -9.26 -1.54 -1.49
N THR A 194 -8.19 -2.27 -1.78
CA THR A 194 -7.06 -2.44 -0.86
C THR A 194 -6.09 -1.26 -0.88
N PHE A 195 -5.96 -0.53 -1.98
CA PHE A 195 -5.00 0.57 -2.08
C PHE A 195 -5.23 1.69 -1.05
N PRO A 196 -6.46 2.20 -0.81
CA PRO A 196 -6.72 3.14 0.27
C PRO A 196 -6.35 2.58 1.66
N VAL A 197 -6.55 1.27 1.88
CA VAL A 197 -6.16 0.59 3.12
C VAL A 197 -4.64 0.58 3.27
N ILE A 198 -3.90 0.28 2.20
CA ILE A 198 -2.43 0.36 2.18
C ILE A 198 -1.99 1.77 2.53
N VAL A 199 -2.54 2.82 1.90
CA VAL A 199 -2.19 4.22 2.19
C VAL A 199 -2.41 4.55 3.67
N ALA A 200 -3.55 4.14 4.25
CA ALA A 200 -3.85 4.37 5.66
C ALA A 200 -2.87 3.62 6.59
N CYS A 201 -2.53 2.37 6.27
CA CYS A 201 -1.56 1.58 7.03
C CYS A 201 -0.15 2.18 6.92
N TYR A 202 0.29 2.59 5.73
CA TYR A 202 1.57 3.28 5.54
C TYR A 202 1.62 4.59 6.32
N TYR A 203 0.54 5.36 6.33
CA TYR A 203 0.46 6.59 7.12
C TYR A 203 0.66 6.29 8.60
N LYS A 204 0.06 5.22 9.12
CA LYS A 204 0.24 4.81 10.51
C LYS A 204 1.66 4.35 10.81
N VAL A 205 2.27 3.56 9.93
CA VAL A 205 3.62 3.01 10.15
C VAL A 205 4.70 4.08 9.98
N LEU A 206 4.68 4.81 8.86
CA LEU A 206 5.76 5.72 8.45
C LEU A 206 5.47 7.19 8.75
N GLY A 207 4.25 7.56 9.15
CA GLY A 207 3.85 8.96 9.28
C GLY A 207 4.75 9.80 10.18
N ASN A 208 5.13 9.28 11.34
CA ASN A 208 5.99 9.99 12.30
C ASN A 208 7.46 9.99 11.84
N MET A 209 7.91 8.90 11.22
CA MET A 209 9.25 8.82 10.64
C MET A 209 9.41 9.85 9.51
N ILE A 210 8.38 10.03 8.68
CA ILE A 210 8.33 11.06 7.64
C ILE A 210 8.43 12.47 8.27
N ASP A 211 7.75 12.71 9.40
CA ASP A 211 7.86 13.97 10.16
C ASP A 211 9.30 14.23 10.60
N GLY A 212 9.95 13.23 11.21
CA GLY A 212 11.34 13.31 11.67
C GLY A 212 12.37 13.45 10.54
N LEU A 213 12.11 12.88 9.36
CA LEU A 213 13.00 12.98 8.18
C LEU A 213 13.00 14.37 7.50
N GLY A 214 12.30 15.34 8.05
CA GLY A 214 12.32 16.74 7.60
C GLY A 214 10.98 17.27 7.12
N MET A 215 9.92 16.46 7.10
CA MET A 215 8.57 16.96 6.83
C MET A 215 8.14 18.00 7.87
N ASP A 216 8.60 17.87 9.12
CA ASP A 216 8.39 18.86 10.17
C ASP A 216 9.00 20.23 9.86
N ALA A 217 10.13 20.27 9.14
CA ALA A 217 10.81 21.50 8.76
C ALA A 217 10.16 22.22 7.58
N ILE A 218 9.36 21.50 6.77
CA ILE A 218 8.65 22.03 5.60
C ILE A 218 7.14 22.08 5.82
N ASN A 219 6.66 21.83 7.04
CA ASN A 219 5.24 21.82 7.36
C ASN A 219 4.69 23.25 7.51
N PRO A 220 3.82 23.71 6.60
CA PRO A 220 3.27 25.07 6.66
C PRO A 220 2.46 25.33 7.94
N GLY A 221 1.88 24.30 8.56
CA GLY A 221 1.12 24.43 9.80
C GLY A 221 1.93 24.83 11.03
N LYS A 222 3.27 24.72 10.96
CA LYS A 222 4.19 25.13 12.04
C LYS A 222 4.74 26.54 11.86
N ILE A 223 4.45 27.19 10.73
CA ILE A 223 4.91 28.54 10.47
C ILE A 223 4.09 29.51 11.32
N ASN A 224 4.75 30.28 12.19
CA ASN A 224 4.09 31.33 12.94
C ASN A 224 3.82 32.53 12.02
N PRO A 225 2.55 32.86 11.73
CA PRO A 225 2.20 33.93 10.80
C PRO A 225 2.57 35.33 11.31
N ARG A 226 2.81 35.48 12.62
CA ARG A 226 3.07 36.78 13.27
C ARG A 226 4.55 37.14 13.39
N GLU A 227 5.43 36.21 13.04
CA GLU A 227 6.88 36.42 13.10
C GLU A 227 7.40 37.12 11.84
N LEU A 228 8.15 38.20 12.06
CA LEU A 228 8.73 39.03 11.00
C LEU A 228 9.85 38.25 10.28
N GLY A 229 9.72 38.03 8.97
CA GLY A 229 10.75 37.35 8.15
C GLY A 229 10.34 35.98 7.59
N ASN A 230 9.20 35.42 8.01
CA ASN A 230 8.73 34.10 7.57
C ASN A 230 8.22 34.03 6.11
N HIS A 231 8.13 35.16 5.40
CA HIS A 231 7.63 35.22 4.02
C HIS A 231 8.41 34.34 3.03
N LYS A 232 9.74 34.26 3.17
CA LYS A 232 10.59 33.41 2.31
C LYS A 232 10.31 31.93 2.54
N HIS A 233 10.08 31.55 3.80
CA HIS A 233 9.81 30.17 4.19
C HIS A 233 8.41 29.72 3.74
N VAL A 234 7.42 30.61 3.82
CA VAL A 234 6.06 30.37 3.27
C VAL A 234 6.12 30.18 1.75
N LEU A 235 6.85 31.05 1.03
CA LEU A 235 7.01 30.95 -0.42
C LEU A 235 7.69 29.63 -0.82
N TRP A 236 8.73 29.24 -0.08
CA TRP A 236 9.42 27.96 -0.27
C TRP A 236 8.51 26.76 -0.06
N CYS A 237 7.75 26.72 1.04
CA CYS A 237 6.78 25.67 1.30
C CYS A 237 5.70 25.61 0.22
N PHE A 238 5.24 26.76 -0.28
CA PHE A 238 4.24 26.83 -1.35
C PHE A 238 4.79 26.22 -2.65
N PHE A 239 6.02 26.59 -3.01
CA PHE A 239 6.69 26.03 -4.19
C PHE A 239 6.86 24.51 -4.09
N LEU A 240 7.23 23.97 -2.91
CA LEU A 240 7.35 22.52 -2.68
C LEU A 240 5.99 21.79 -2.70
N THR A 241 4.91 22.48 -2.37
CA THR A 241 3.57 21.87 -2.31
C THR A 241 3.03 21.53 -3.69
N ILE A 242 3.30 22.38 -4.68
CA ILE A 242 2.81 22.22 -6.06
C ILE A 242 3.20 20.85 -6.66
N PRO A 243 4.48 20.45 -6.73
CA PRO A 243 4.86 19.15 -7.28
C PRO A 243 4.32 17.98 -6.45
N LEU A 244 4.19 18.13 -5.13
CA LEU A 244 3.60 17.10 -4.26
C LEU A 244 2.10 16.90 -4.53
N ILE A 245 1.35 17.96 -4.81
CA ILE A 245 -0.06 17.85 -5.23
C ILE A 245 -0.15 17.14 -6.58
N PHE A 246 0.70 17.49 -7.56
CA PHE A 246 0.72 16.78 -8.83
C PHE A 246 1.08 15.31 -8.67
N MET A 247 2.04 14.98 -7.80
CA MET A 247 2.38 13.60 -7.46
C MET A 247 1.23 12.88 -6.76
N PHE A 248 0.50 13.53 -5.84
CA PHE A 248 -0.69 12.97 -5.20
C PHE A 248 -1.78 12.65 -6.20
N ILE A 249 -2.11 13.60 -7.07
CA ILE A 249 -3.11 13.43 -8.13
C ILE A 249 -2.64 12.29 -9.05
N GLY A 250 -1.41 12.34 -9.53
CA GLY A 250 -0.84 11.31 -10.43
C GLY A 250 -0.85 9.92 -9.80
N ALA A 251 -0.37 9.76 -8.56
CA ALA A 251 -0.33 8.48 -7.85
C ALA A 251 -1.75 7.95 -7.57
N THR A 252 -2.66 8.82 -7.13
CA THR A 252 -4.07 8.44 -6.92
C THR A 252 -4.70 7.99 -8.23
N LEU A 253 -4.55 8.78 -9.29
CA LEU A 253 -5.05 8.45 -10.63
C LEU A 253 -4.48 7.12 -11.16
N MET A 254 -3.18 6.89 -11.03
CA MET A 254 -2.55 5.62 -11.45
C MET A 254 -3.08 4.42 -10.70
N CYS A 255 -3.38 4.57 -9.41
CA CYS A 255 -3.80 3.47 -8.55
C CYS A 255 -5.32 3.26 -8.47
N THR A 256 -6.14 4.28 -8.80
CA THR A 256 -7.62 4.21 -8.69
C THR A 256 -8.36 4.38 -10.02
N LEU A 257 -7.94 5.27 -10.93
CA LEU A 257 -8.72 5.61 -12.15
C LEU A 257 -8.14 5.02 -13.46
N PHE A 258 -6.82 4.87 -13.57
CA PHE A 258 -6.14 4.23 -14.72
C PHE A 258 -5.55 2.83 -14.45
N PRO A 259 -6.03 2.03 -13.47
CA PRO A 259 -5.22 0.98 -12.89
C PRO A 259 -5.10 -0.26 -13.78
N LEU A 260 -6.00 -0.44 -14.75
CA LEU A 260 -6.10 -1.71 -15.47
C LEU A 260 -4.82 -2.05 -16.24
N ALA A 261 -4.22 -1.10 -16.96
CA ALA A 261 -3.00 -1.38 -17.73
C ALA A 261 -1.82 -1.77 -16.82
N LEU A 262 -1.66 -1.08 -15.69
CA LEU A 262 -0.59 -1.35 -14.73
C LEU A 262 -0.83 -2.65 -13.97
N ASN A 263 -2.08 -2.91 -13.57
CA ASN A 263 -2.50 -4.09 -12.83
C ASN A 263 -2.45 -5.36 -13.66
N VAL A 264 -2.91 -5.29 -14.91
CA VAL A 264 -2.87 -6.42 -15.84
C VAL A 264 -1.45 -6.95 -15.97
N LEU A 265 -0.47 -6.06 -16.09
CA LEU A 265 0.93 -6.43 -16.23
C LEU A 265 1.49 -7.04 -14.93
N SER A 266 1.11 -6.52 -13.75
CA SER A 266 1.47 -7.14 -12.47
C SER A 266 0.89 -8.56 -12.30
N MET A 267 -0.21 -8.87 -12.98
CA MET A 267 -0.93 -10.13 -12.82
C MET A 267 -0.36 -11.26 -13.72
N ILE A 268 0.54 -10.94 -14.64
CA ILE A 268 1.08 -11.91 -15.62
C ILE A 268 1.91 -13.00 -14.94
N SER A 269 2.72 -12.61 -13.94
CA SER A 269 3.59 -13.50 -13.19
C SER A 269 4.07 -12.83 -11.91
N VAL A 270 4.57 -13.62 -10.95
CA VAL A 270 5.22 -13.09 -9.74
C VAL A 270 6.42 -12.20 -10.08
N ASN A 271 7.19 -12.51 -11.13
CA ASN A 271 8.29 -11.64 -11.56
C ASN A 271 7.78 -10.28 -12.02
N ALA A 272 6.72 -10.24 -12.83
CA ALA A 272 6.12 -8.99 -13.28
C ALA A 272 5.46 -8.20 -12.13
N TRP A 273 4.95 -8.91 -11.12
CA TRP A 273 4.51 -8.31 -9.87
C TRP A 273 5.68 -7.66 -9.11
N LEU A 274 6.80 -8.37 -8.94
CA LEU A 274 8.00 -7.88 -8.24
C LEU A 274 8.64 -6.67 -8.95
N GLU A 275 8.73 -6.67 -10.28
CA GLU A 275 9.24 -5.53 -11.06
C GLU A 275 8.45 -4.24 -10.77
N ARG A 276 7.16 -4.38 -10.47
CA ARG A 276 6.24 -3.26 -10.20
C ARG A 276 6.01 -3.02 -8.72
N PHE A 277 6.49 -3.91 -7.87
CA PHE A 277 6.35 -3.82 -6.41
C PHE A 277 6.95 -2.52 -5.88
N GLY A 278 8.11 -2.10 -6.42
CA GLY A 278 8.74 -0.84 -6.03
C GLY A 278 7.85 0.39 -6.25
N LEU A 279 7.11 0.44 -7.37
CA LEU A 279 6.16 1.53 -7.64
C LEU A 279 4.96 1.45 -6.70
N TYR A 280 4.42 0.25 -6.47
CA TYR A 280 3.31 0.03 -5.54
C TYR A 280 3.66 0.34 -4.08
N PHE A 281 4.92 0.14 -3.70
CA PHE A 281 5.49 0.48 -2.40
C PHE A 281 5.74 1.99 -2.23
N THR A 282 6.19 2.68 -3.28
CA THR A 282 6.59 4.09 -3.23
C THR A 282 5.43 5.07 -3.40
N CYS A 283 4.43 4.76 -4.22
CA CYS A 283 3.27 5.63 -4.42
C CYS A 283 2.54 6.03 -3.12
N PRO A 284 2.24 5.11 -2.17
CA PRO A 284 1.66 5.46 -0.88
C PRO A 284 2.48 6.47 -0.07
N ILE A 285 3.82 6.38 -0.14
CA ILE A 285 4.72 7.30 0.57
C ILE A 285 4.55 8.73 0.04
N PHE A 286 4.56 8.91 -1.28
CA PHE A 286 4.33 10.24 -1.89
C PHE A 286 2.94 10.80 -1.58
N ILE A 287 1.92 9.94 -1.55
CA ILE A 287 0.56 10.32 -1.15
C ILE A 287 0.56 10.86 0.29
N ILE A 288 1.30 10.23 1.21
CA ILE A 288 1.40 10.68 2.61
C ILE A 288 2.08 12.05 2.72
N PHE A 289 3.18 12.28 2.01
CA PHE A 289 3.84 13.59 1.95
C PHE A 289 2.86 14.70 1.53
N ALA A 290 2.13 14.47 0.44
CA ALA A 290 1.17 15.43 -0.05
C ALA A 290 0.00 15.66 0.92
N MET A 291 -0.55 14.61 1.53
CA MET A 291 -1.61 14.73 2.54
C MET A 291 -1.16 15.56 3.74
N LYS A 292 0.06 15.35 4.24
CA LYS A 292 0.61 16.14 5.35
C LYS A 292 0.81 17.61 4.94
N MET A 293 1.30 17.90 3.74
CA MET A 293 1.43 19.28 3.24
C MET A 293 0.06 19.98 3.14
N MET A 294 -0.94 19.32 2.54
CA MET A 294 -2.30 19.86 2.42
C MET A 294 -2.93 20.12 3.79
N TYR A 295 -2.74 19.21 4.76
CA TYR A 295 -3.20 19.39 6.12
C TYR A 295 -2.49 20.56 6.83
N GLY A 296 -1.18 20.70 6.65
CA GLY A 296 -0.41 21.84 7.16
C GLY A 296 -0.94 23.18 6.63
N TRP A 297 -1.26 23.27 5.33
CA TRP A 297 -1.82 24.50 4.75
C TRP A 297 -3.19 24.83 5.33
N ARG A 298 -4.01 23.81 5.61
CA ARG A 298 -5.28 23.99 6.30
C ARG A 298 -5.08 24.55 7.71
N GLN A 299 -4.05 24.11 8.44
CA GLN A 299 -3.72 24.63 9.76
C GLN A 299 -3.22 26.09 9.68
N TYR A 300 -2.32 26.38 8.75
CA TYR A 300 -1.82 27.73 8.49
C TYR A 300 -2.94 28.71 8.10
N ALA A 301 -3.88 28.28 7.26
CA ALA A 301 -5.04 29.11 6.92
C ALA A 301 -5.89 29.42 8.15
N LYS A 302 -6.12 28.44 9.04
CA LYS A 302 -6.87 28.64 10.28
C LYS A 302 -6.18 29.53 11.31
N SER A 303 -4.86 29.70 11.28
CA SER A 303 -4.16 30.58 12.22
C SER A 303 -4.17 32.06 11.79
N HIS A 304 -4.63 32.34 10.57
CA HIS A 304 -4.78 33.68 9.99
C HIS A 304 -6.20 34.26 10.05
N TYR A 305 -7.21 33.42 10.33
CA TYR A 305 -8.61 33.81 10.50
C TYR A 305 -9.06 33.55 11.94
#